data_AF-A0A944SL17-F1
#
_entry.id   AF-A0A944SL17-F1
#
_cell.length_a   1.000
_cell.length_b   1.000
_cell.length_c   1.000
_cell.angle_alpha   90.00
_cell.angle_beta   90.00
_cell.angle_gamma   90.00
#
_symmetry.space_group_name_H-M   'P 1'
#
loop_
_entity.id
_entity.type
_entity.pdbx_description
1 polymer ?
#
loop_
_entity_poly.entity_id
_entity_poly.type
_entity_poly.pdbx_seq_one_letter_code
_entity_poly.pdbx_strand_id
1 'polypeptide(L)'
;MAKTKKQRTQKENSVLDSIGLSSPQSVAFVLFEENTIRVVVAGPRRVNQMTMTVSKKSLFTSAFSSRSQKGKTSAAGDLKKDILIFVYDSIRRYSRRHYKVKIPLVIIGGNWKGIEAANDAIEKELGMPTILRSSSTVRHLLEIFLSRIQTERTEEMSTVVKKNGLRRKLHFIVPIISIAIGVLLLLSTLIVVVWYQIAPGGFAETVQDTLLWRNSLERTFVLDFQLQGQSSLKDVIAARQLVLTQDGVVEIVPTGQRTIQYPLIAKARIFNDTESELPLVERTRLETPSGDILRTIESVVVPAGESLATDVVADDTDLEEVFPVELRFPALLHTQIEKTVTARIEAAAFRPVKQAETFIKEDELELSRQHLRLSLKDALLTQVDWDRFAKLDSGTLKLINEQLDTPAGVDTDTKATLKATGSLFVSIVEKDEIEKALIGSVVTRVGKPTELITWRVTNFAYQTDTSKGTLVVDAVFAE
;
A
#
# COMPACT_ATOMS: atom_id res chain seq x y z
N MET A 1 39.12 -0.41 0.54
CA MET A 1 37.98 -1.16 -0.04
C MET A 1 36.65 -0.40 -0.04
N ALA A 2 36.30 0.39 0.98
CA ALA A 2 35.01 1.12 1.01
C ALA A 2 34.88 2.23 -0.06
N LYS A 3 35.96 2.96 -0.37
CA LYS A 3 35.96 4.03 -1.40
C LYS A 3 35.72 3.49 -2.82
N THR A 4 36.29 2.33 -3.15
CA THR A 4 36.16 1.70 -4.46
C THR A 4 34.75 1.15 -4.72
N LYS A 5 34.05 0.65 -3.68
CA LYS A 5 32.64 0.26 -3.80
C LYS A 5 31.73 1.46 -4.09
N LYS A 6 31.97 2.61 -3.43
CA LYS A 6 31.12 3.80 -3.55
C LYS A 6 31.21 4.49 -4.92
N GLN A 7 32.38 4.47 -5.56
CA GLN A 7 32.55 5.01 -6.92
C GLN A 7 31.90 4.12 -7.99
N ARG A 8 31.90 2.80 -7.79
CA ARG A 8 31.28 1.84 -8.71
C ARG A 8 29.76 1.99 -8.73
N THR A 9 29.13 2.16 -7.57
CA THR A 9 27.67 2.43 -7.47
C THR A 9 27.26 3.74 -8.14
N GLN A 10 28.10 4.78 -8.13
CA GLN A 10 27.73 6.07 -8.74
C GLN A 10 27.66 6.00 -10.27
N LYS A 11 28.58 5.26 -10.90
CA LYS A 11 28.57 5.04 -12.36
C LYS A 11 27.48 4.07 -12.80
N GLU A 12 27.18 3.07 -11.97
CA GLU A 12 26.09 2.12 -12.21
C GLU A 12 24.71 2.80 -12.07
N ASN A 13 24.56 3.71 -11.09
CA ASN A 13 23.34 4.48 -10.91
C ASN A 13 23.08 5.46 -12.04
N SER A 14 24.10 6.13 -12.60
CA SER A 14 23.89 7.05 -13.72
C SER A 14 23.37 6.34 -14.98
N VAL A 15 23.76 5.08 -15.19
CA VAL A 15 23.22 4.26 -16.28
C VAL A 15 21.73 3.96 -16.05
N LEU A 16 21.35 3.58 -14.82
CA LEU A 16 19.94 3.32 -14.47
C LEU A 16 19.08 4.59 -14.50
N ASP A 17 19.63 5.71 -14.04
CA ASP A 17 18.95 7.02 -14.06
C ASP A 17 18.73 7.49 -15.50
N SER A 18 19.69 7.21 -16.41
CA SER A 18 19.56 7.54 -17.84
C SER A 18 18.41 6.80 -18.54
N ILE A 19 17.95 5.69 -17.97
CA ILE A 19 16.79 4.91 -18.45
C ILE A 19 15.55 5.10 -17.57
N GLY A 20 15.53 6.12 -16.70
CA GLY A 20 14.37 6.49 -15.88
C GLY A 20 14.13 5.60 -14.66
N LEU A 21 15.09 4.78 -14.25
CA LEU A 21 14.97 3.82 -13.13
C LEU A 21 15.56 4.37 -11.81
N SER A 22 15.21 5.62 -11.48
CA SER A 22 15.74 6.31 -10.28
C SER A 22 15.16 5.78 -8.96
N SER A 23 13.98 5.15 -8.99
CA SER A 23 13.32 4.54 -7.84
C SER A 23 13.27 3.00 -7.96
N PRO A 24 13.10 2.24 -6.86
CA PRO A 24 13.07 0.77 -6.87
C PRO A 24 11.76 0.25 -7.49
N GLN A 25 11.60 0.49 -8.78
CA GLN A 25 10.53 -0.03 -9.61
C GLN A 25 10.88 -1.43 -10.08
N SER A 26 9.86 -2.22 -10.43
CA SER A 26 10.10 -3.56 -10.96
C SER A 26 10.36 -3.49 -12.45
N VAL A 27 11.43 -4.13 -12.93
CA VAL A 27 11.82 -4.12 -14.34
C VAL A 27 11.80 -5.54 -14.87
N ALA A 28 11.23 -5.72 -16.07
CA ALA A 28 11.29 -6.99 -16.78
C ALA A 28 12.43 -6.98 -17.79
N PHE A 29 13.27 -8.00 -17.77
CA PHE A 29 14.34 -8.24 -18.71
C PHE A 29 13.97 -9.46 -19.56
N VAL A 30 13.88 -9.30 -20.88
CA VAL A 30 13.60 -10.38 -21.83
C VAL A 30 14.86 -10.62 -22.67
N LEU A 31 15.55 -11.72 -22.39
CA LEU A 31 16.78 -12.11 -23.04
C LEU A 31 16.51 -13.20 -24.06
N PHE A 32 16.72 -12.87 -25.33
CA PHE A 32 16.70 -13.82 -26.45
C PHE A 32 18.11 -14.35 -26.68
N GLU A 33 18.33 -15.57 -26.22
CA GLU A 33 19.57 -16.33 -26.36
C GLU A 33 19.40 -17.36 -27.48
N GLU A 34 20.46 -18.08 -27.87
CA GLU A 34 20.49 -18.82 -29.14
C GLU A 34 19.31 -19.79 -29.37
N ASN A 35 18.88 -20.48 -28.32
CA ASN A 35 17.79 -21.44 -28.31
C ASN A 35 16.89 -21.28 -27.07
N THR A 36 17.05 -20.19 -26.31
CA THR A 36 16.25 -19.95 -25.10
C THR A 36 15.79 -18.51 -25.01
N ILE A 37 14.64 -18.35 -24.38
CA ILE A 37 14.06 -17.05 -24.05
C ILE A 37 13.98 -17.00 -22.55
N ARG A 38 14.73 -16.09 -21.95
CA ARG A 38 14.79 -15.94 -20.50
C ARG A 38 14.09 -14.64 -20.12
N VAL A 39 13.06 -14.74 -19.31
CA VAL A 39 12.34 -13.59 -18.74
C VAL A 39 12.73 -13.48 -17.27
N VAL A 40 13.37 -12.38 -16.91
CA VAL A 40 13.74 -12.07 -15.53
C VAL A 40 12.97 -10.82 -15.11
N VAL A 41 12.05 -10.98 -14.16
CA VAL A 41 11.36 -9.85 -13.55
C VAL A 41 12.00 -9.57 -12.21
N ALA A 42 12.69 -8.44 -12.12
CA ALA A 42 13.41 -8.02 -10.93
C ALA A 42 12.67 -6.85 -10.30
N GLY A 43 12.24 -7.02 -9.05
CA GLY A 43 11.63 -5.96 -8.25
C GLY A 43 12.30 -5.82 -6.88
N PRO A 44 11.92 -4.80 -6.10
CA PRO A 44 12.59 -4.45 -4.83
C PRO A 44 12.75 -5.64 -3.89
N ARG A 45 11.71 -6.47 -3.78
CA ARG A 45 11.66 -7.55 -2.78
C ARG A 45 11.95 -8.94 -3.32
N ARG A 46 11.75 -9.20 -4.62
CA ARG A 46 11.92 -10.54 -5.21
C ARG A 46 12.35 -10.45 -6.67
N VAL A 47 13.10 -11.46 -7.08
CA VAL A 47 13.49 -11.69 -8.47
C VAL A 47 12.82 -13.00 -8.90
N ASN A 48 12.19 -12.99 -10.06
CA ASN A 48 11.58 -14.18 -10.64
C ASN A 48 12.17 -14.40 -12.03
N GLN A 49 12.63 -15.61 -12.29
CA GLN A 49 13.24 -15.98 -13.56
C GLN A 49 12.46 -17.15 -14.17
N MET A 50 12.10 -17.03 -15.44
CA MET A 50 11.51 -18.10 -16.24
C MET A 50 12.32 -18.26 -17.52
N THR A 51 12.48 -19.49 -17.99
CA THR A 51 13.21 -19.79 -19.22
C THR A 51 12.36 -20.71 -20.09
N MET A 52 12.20 -20.36 -21.36
CA MET A 52 11.60 -21.21 -22.38
C MET A 52 12.67 -21.65 -23.37
N THR A 53 12.75 -22.95 -23.65
CA THR A 53 13.66 -23.51 -24.66
C THR A 53 12.92 -23.71 -25.97
N VAL A 54 13.49 -23.22 -27.06
CA VAL A 54 12.94 -23.34 -28.41
C VAL A 54 13.71 -24.42 -29.17
N SER A 55 13.00 -25.44 -29.65
CA SER A 55 13.58 -26.66 -30.21
C SER A 55 14.33 -26.48 -31.54
N LYS A 56 14.01 -25.45 -32.34
CA LYS A 56 14.69 -25.16 -33.62
C LYS A 56 15.00 -23.68 -33.81
N LYS A 57 16.30 -23.34 -33.90
CA LYS A 57 16.82 -21.97 -34.11
C LYS A 57 16.29 -21.32 -35.41
N SER A 58 16.07 -22.09 -36.46
CA SER A 58 15.54 -21.59 -37.74
C SER A 58 14.06 -21.19 -37.69
N LEU A 59 13.27 -21.81 -36.80
CA LEU A 59 11.89 -21.41 -36.55
C LEU A 59 11.83 -20.10 -35.75
N PHE A 60 12.80 -19.92 -34.86
CA PHE A 60 12.89 -18.74 -34.02
C PHE A 60 13.15 -17.46 -34.83
N THR A 61 14.10 -17.49 -35.78
CA THR A 61 14.38 -16.35 -36.65
C THR A 61 13.28 -16.11 -37.69
N SER A 62 12.61 -17.17 -38.18
CA SER A 62 11.54 -17.04 -39.16
C SER A 62 10.25 -16.47 -38.56
N ALA A 63 9.95 -16.76 -37.29
CA ALA A 63 8.76 -16.30 -36.56
C ALA A 63 8.59 -14.77 -36.55
N PHE A 64 9.69 -14.03 -36.65
CA PHE A 64 9.70 -12.56 -36.58
C PHE A 64 10.29 -11.90 -37.83
N SER A 65 10.60 -12.66 -38.87
CA SER A 65 11.06 -12.08 -40.12
C SER A 65 9.90 -11.34 -40.83
N SER A 66 10.10 -10.06 -41.16
CA SER A 66 9.12 -9.24 -41.92
C SER A 66 8.85 -9.79 -43.32
N ARG A 67 9.70 -10.70 -43.81
CA ARG A 67 9.56 -11.43 -45.08
C ARG A 67 8.68 -12.69 -44.99
N SER A 68 7.93 -12.89 -43.91
CA SER A 68 6.94 -13.97 -43.82
C SER A 68 5.97 -13.88 -45.01
N GLN A 69 6.25 -14.69 -46.03
CA GLN A 69 5.51 -14.75 -47.28
C GLN A 69 4.08 -15.17 -46.95
N LYS A 70 3.10 -14.45 -47.50
CA LYS A 70 1.71 -14.92 -47.64
C LYS A 70 1.74 -16.36 -48.22
N GLY A 71 1.66 -17.39 -47.37
CA GLY A 71 1.51 -18.78 -47.82
C GLY A 71 2.31 -19.89 -47.11
N LYS A 72 3.30 -19.62 -46.24
CA LYS A 72 4.09 -20.65 -45.51
C LYS A 72 4.52 -20.06 -44.15
N THR A 73 4.34 -20.64 -42.95
CA THR A 73 3.94 -21.96 -42.41
C THR A 73 3.25 -21.70 -41.05
N SER A 74 2.18 -22.42 -40.67
CA SER A 74 1.48 -22.20 -39.38
C SER A 74 2.43 -22.21 -38.19
N ALA A 75 3.42 -23.11 -38.21
CA ALA A 75 4.38 -23.32 -37.13
C ALA A 75 5.19 -22.08 -36.72
N ALA A 76 5.52 -21.18 -37.65
CA ALA A 76 6.25 -19.95 -37.30
C ALA A 76 5.35 -18.91 -36.63
N GLY A 77 4.08 -18.84 -37.07
CA GLY A 77 3.06 -18.02 -36.44
C GLY A 77 2.68 -18.54 -35.05
N ASP A 78 2.53 -19.86 -34.92
CA ASP A 78 2.25 -20.54 -33.66
C ASP A 78 3.39 -20.28 -32.66
N LEU A 79 4.65 -20.46 -33.08
CA LEU A 79 5.81 -20.16 -32.23
C LEU A 79 5.86 -18.68 -31.81
N LYS A 80 5.57 -17.74 -32.73
CA LYS A 80 5.49 -16.32 -32.37
C LYS A 80 4.47 -16.08 -31.26
N LYS A 81 3.28 -16.69 -31.38
CA LYS A 81 2.20 -16.59 -30.39
C LYS A 81 2.63 -17.20 -29.06
N ASP A 82 3.27 -18.37 -29.06
CA ASP A 82 3.76 -19.04 -27.85
C ASP A 82 4.80 -18.19 -27.11
N ILE A 83 5.70 -17.53 -27.85
CA ILE A 83 6.70 -16.61 -27.29
C ILE A 83 6.02 -15.43 -26.60
N LEU A 84 5.03 -14.81 -27.26
CA LEU A 84 4.30 -13.67 -26.69
C LEU A 84 3.52 -14.10 -25.45
N ILE A 85 2.83 -15.24 -25.49
CA ILE A 85 2.12 -15.82 -24.34
C ILE A 85 3.11 -16.07 -23.21
N PHE A 86 4.26 -16.68 -23.47
CA PHE A 86 5.26 -16.98 -22.45
C PHE A 86 5.79 -15.70 -21.77
N VAL A 87 6.10 -14.64 -22.53
CA VAL A 87 6.56 -13.36 -21.99
C VAL A 87 5.45 -12.70 -21.16
N TYR A 88 4.23 -12.63 -21.71
CA TYR A 88 3.05 -12.06 -21.03
C TYR A 88 2.75 -12.78 -19.72
N ASP A 89 2.67 -14.11 -19.74
CA ASP A 89 2.38 -14.92 -18.56
C ASP A 89 3.47 -14.79 -17.49
N SER A 90 4.74 -14.72 -17.89
CA SER A 90 5.87 -14.56 -16.96
C SER A 90 5.76 -13.24 -16.18
N ILE A 91 5.45 -12.15 -16.88
CA ILE A 91 5.25 -10.81 -16.31
C ILE A 91 3.97 -10.76 -15.47
N ARG A 92 2.85 -11.28 -15.99
CA ARG A 92 1.56 -11.33 -15.30
C ARG A 92 1.60 -12.15 -14.01
N ARG A 93 2.25 -13.32 -14.03
CA ARG A 93 2.44 -14.17 -12.83
C ARG A 93 3.24 -13.43 -11.76
N TYR A 94 4.25 -12.64 -12.14
CA TYR A 94 4.99 -11.82 -11.19
C TYR A 94 4.11 -10.74 -10.57
N SER A 95 3.39 -9.96 -11.39
CA SER A 95 2.51 -8.88 -10.90
C SER A 95 1.37 -9.44 -10.01
N ARG A 96 0.79 -10.59 -10.36
CA ARG A 96 -0.23 -11.26 -9.52
C ARG A 96 0.31 -11.73 -8.17
N ARG A 97 1.51 -12.33 -8.13
CA ARG A 97 2.14 -12.79 -6.88
C ARG A 97 2.58 -11.64 -5.98
N HIS A 98 2.82 -10.47 -6.57
CA HIS A 98 3.31 -9.29 -5.87
C HIS A 98 2.30 -8.14 -6.02
N TYR A 99 1.24 -8.21 -5.21
CA TYR A 99 0.14 -7.25 -5.19
C TYR A 99 0.65 -5.80 -5.25
N LYS A 100 0.06 -4.98 -6.13
CA LYS A 100 0.41 -3.56 -6.40
C LYS A 100 1.77 -3.30 -7.06
N VAL A 101 2.48 -4.33 -7.55
CA VAL A 101 3.72 -4.09 -8.30
C VAL A 101 3.42 -3.76 -9.76
N LYS A 102 3.68 -2.50 -10.14
CA LYS A 102 3.70 -2.03 -11.53
C LYS A 102 5.08 -2.29 -12.13
N ILE A 103 5.11 -2.84 -13.34
CA ILE A 103 6.32 -3.02 -14.15
C ILE A 103 6.26 -1.93 -15.23
N PRO A 104 6.99 -0.81 -15.08
CA PRO A 104 6.82 0.33 -15.97
C PRO A 104 7.65 0.20 -17.26
N LEU A 105 8.56 -0.77 -17.33
CA LEU A 105 9.53 -0.89 -18.41
C LEU A 105 9.92 -2.35 -18.65
N VAL A 106 10.02 -2.72 -19.93
CA VAL A 106 10.57 -4.01 -20.38
C VAL A 106 11.84 -3.77 -21.19
N ILE A 107 12.96 -4.39 -20.79
CA ILE A 107 14.24 -4.28 -21.51
C ILE A 107 14.47 -5.59 -22.28
N ILE A 108 14.59 -5.47 -23.60
CA ILE A 108 14.70 -6.62 -24.52
C ILE A 108 16.14 -6.72 -25.04
N GLY A 109 16.73 -7.90 -24.93
CA GLY A 109 18.11 -8.19 -25.31
C GLY A 109 18.20 -9.28 -26.36
N GLY A 110 18.76 -9.00 -27.53
CA GLY A 110 18.98 -9.99 -28.59
C GLY A 110 19.93 -9.49 -29.68
N ASN A 111 20.63 -10.42 -30.35
CA ASN A 111 21.67 -10.09 -31.33
C ASN A 111 21.35 -10.57 -32.77
N TRP A 112 20.07 -10.81 -33.11
CA TRP A 112 19.68 -11.41 -34.40
C TRP A 112 18.80 -10.48 -35.23
N LYS A 113 18.83 -10.67 -36.57
CA LYS A 113 18.05 -9.88 -37.54
C LYS A 113 16.56 -10.18 -37.39
N GLY A 114 15.81 -9.25 -36.82
CA GLY A 114 14.36 -9.36 -36.56
C GLY A 114 13.97 -9.17 -35.09
N ILE A 115 14.95 -8.94 -34.20
CA ILE A 115 14.67 -8.61 -32.80
C ILE A 115 13.82 -7.33 -32.65
N GLU A 116 13.93 -6.38 -33.57
CA GLU A 116 13.08 -5.18 -33.63
C GLU A 116 11.60 -5.54 -33.83
N ALA A 117 11.29 -6.45 -34.76
CA ALA A 117 9.92 -6.91 -34.97
C ALA A 117 9.38 -7.71 -33.77
N ALA A 118 10.24 -8.39 -33.02
CA ALA A 118 9.87 -9.02 -31.76
C ALA A 118 9.60 -7.97 -30.66
N ASN A 119 10.43 -6.93 -30.60
CA ASN A 119 10.26 -5.79 -29.69
C ASN A 119 8.90 -5.11 -29.92
N ASP A 120 8.58 -4.76 -31.16
CA ASP A 120 7.32 -4.10 -31.51
C ASP A 120 6.10 -4.98 -31.20
N ALA A 121 6.20 -6.29 -31.43
CA ALA A 121 5.14 -7.24 -31.10
C ALA A 121 4.93 -7.35 -29.58
N ILE A 122 6.02 -7.35 -28.81
CA ILE A 122 5.96 -7.41 -27.35
C ILE A 122 5.39 -6.11 -26.78
N GLU A 123 5.84 -4.96 -27.27
CA GLU A 123 5.33 -3.64 -26.85
C GLU A 123 3.82 -3.52 -27.12
N LYS A 124 3.40 -3.91 -28.32
CA LYS A 124 1.98 -3.91 -28.71
C LYS A 124 1.13 -4.83 -27.84
N GLU A 125 1.59 -6.04 -27.57
CA GLU A 125 0.82 -7.03 -26.81
C GLU A 125 0.77 -6.71 -25.31
N LEU A 126 1.87 -6.16 -24.76
CA LEU A 126 1.95 -5.83 -23.34
C LEU A 126 1.37 -4.47 -22.99
N GLY A 127 1.30 -3.53 -23.94
CA GLY A 127 0.93 -2.14 -23.66
C GLY A 127 1.93 -1.44 -22.71
N MET A 128 3.19 -1.86 -22.73
CA MET A 128 4.26 -1.34 -21.87
C MET A 128 5.43 -0.87 -22.74
N PRO A 129 6.10 0.24 -22.37
CA PRO A 129 7.24 0.72 -23.14
C PRO A 129 8.38 -0.31 -23.11
N THR A 130 9.01 -0.51 -24.27
CA THR A 130 10.12 -1.44 -24.42
C THR A 130 11.42 -0.72 -24.80
N ILE A 131 12.55 -1.23 -24.31
CA ILE A 131 13.89 -0.75 -24.70
C ILE A 131 14.68 -1.92 -25.27
N LEU A 132 15.00 -1.83 -26.56
CA LEU A 132 15.85 -2.80 -27.25
C LEU A 132 17.34 -2.49 -27.06
N ARG A 133 18.13 -3.50 -26.67
CA ARG A 133 19.60 -3.45 -26.56
C ARG A 133 20.22 -4.78 -26.99
N SER A 134 21.55 -4.81 -27.11
CA SER A 134 22.28 -6.06 -27.33
C SER A 134 22.12 -7.00 -26.13
N SER A 135 22.19 -8.31 -26.37
CA SER A 135 22.08 -9.32 -25.31
C SER A 135 23.14 -9.13 -24.21
N SER A 136 24.37 -8.74 -24.58
CA SER A 136 25.45 -8.45 -23.61
C SER A 136 25.15 -7.22 -22.77
N THR A 137 24.62 -6.15 -23.37
CA THR A 137 24.21 -4.94 -22.62
C THR A 137 23.08 -5.26 -21.65
N VAL A 138 22.06 -6.02 -22.06
CA VAL A 138 20.94 -6.37 -21.18
C VAL A 138 21.39 -7.26 -20.02
N ARG A 139 22.29 -8.23 -20.25
CA ARG A 139 22.89 -9.02 -19.16
C ARG A 139 23.65 -8.13 -18.17
N HIS A 140 24.44 -7.19 -18.67
CA HIS A 140 25.17 -6.27 -17.81
C HIS A 140 24.24 -5.37 -16.98
N LEU A 141 23.18 -4.84 -17.59
CA LEU A 141 22.15 -4.07 -16.89
C LEU A 141 21.44 -4.91 -15.84
N LEU A 142 21.11 -6.17 -16.15
CA LEU A 142 20.51 -7.10 -15.20
C LEU A 142 21.45 -7.35 -14.01
N GLU A 143 22.73 -7.60 -14.24
CA GLU A 143 23.72 -7.78 -13.17
C GLU A 143 23.83 -6.55 -12.26
N ILE A 144 23.90 -5.35 -12.84
CA ILE A 144 23.89 -4.09 -12.09
C ILE A 144 22.62 -3.97 -11.24
N PHE A 145 21.46 -4.26 -11.84
CA PHE A 145 20.18 -4.16 -11.16
C PHE A 145 20.05 -5.16 -10.01
N LEU A 146 20.48 -6.40 -10.21
CA LEU A 146 20.50 -7.43 -9.18
C LEU A 146 21.48 -7.08 -8.04
N SER A 147 22.66 -6.55 -8.36
CA SER A 147 23.65 -6.06 -7.38
C SER A 147 23.07 -4.94 -6.52
N ARG A 148 22.33 -4.00 -7.13
CA ARG A 148 21.63 -2.93 -6.42
C ARG A 148 20.58 -3.48 -5.46
N ILE A 149 19.70 -4.38 -5.90
CA ILE A 149 18.70 -5.02 -5.05
C ILE A 149 19.36 -5.74 -3.86
N GLN A 150 20.45 -6.46 -4.09
CA GLN A 150 21.19 -7.12 -3.01
C GLN A 150 21.77 -6.11 -2.02
N THR A 151 22.34 -5.01 -2.51
CA THR A 151 22.92 -3.96 -1.67
C THR A 151 21.84 -3.30 -0.80
N GLU A 152 20.70 -2.91 -1.40
CA GLU A 152 19.56 -2.34 -0.68
C GLU A 152 19.03 -3.29 0.40
N ARG A 153 18.93 -4.60 0.13
CA ARG A 153 18.54 -5.59 1.14
C ARG A 153 19.55 -5.70 2.28
N THR A 154 20.84 -5.65 1.99
CA THR A 154 21.87 -5.69 3.04
C THR A 154 21.84 -4.43 3.90
N GLU A 155 21.56 -3.27 3.31
CA GLU A 155 21.38 -2.02 4.06
C GLU A 155 20.13 -2.08 4.94
N GLU A 156 18.99 -2.50 4.40
CA GLU A 156 17.76 -2.71 5.17
C GLU A 156 17.98 -3.66 6.34
N MET A 157 18.59 -4.84 6.11
CA MET A 157 18.92 -5.76 7.21
C MET A 157 19.85 -5.15 8.25
N SER A 158 20.84 -4.35 7.83
CA SER A 158 21.74 -3.68 8.78
C SER A 158 21.02 -2.64 9.63
N THR A 159 20.03 -1.92 9.08
CA THR A 159 19.21 -0.96 9.84
C THR A 159 18.26 -1.67 10.79
N VAL A 160 17.66 -2.79 10.38
CA VAL A 160 16.79 -3.61 11.23
C VAL A 160 17.58 -4.20 12.40
N VAL A 161 18.78 -4.72 12.15
CA VAL A 161 19.68 -5.24 13.21
C VAL A 161 20.09 -4.12 14.18
N LYS A 162 20.43 -2.93 13.69
CA LYS A 162 20.72 -1.77 14.55
C LYS A 162 19.50 -1.32 15.35
N LYS A 163 18.31 -1.29 14.75
CA LYS A 163 17.05 -0.90 15.40
C LYS A 163 16.62 -1.90 16.48
N ASN A 164 16.85 -3.19 16.25
CA ASN A 164 16.59 -4.24 17.24
C ASN A 164 17.62 -4.22 18.38
N GLY A 165 18.89 -3.89 18.10
CA GLY A 165 19.89 -3.64 19.13
C GLY A 165 19.55 -2.43 20.01
N LEU A 166 19.04 -1.36 19.40
CA LEU A 166 18.58 -0.17 20.13
C LEU A 166 17.34 -0.45 20.97
N ARG A 167 16.38 -1.25 20.46
CA ARG A 167 15.18 -1.68 21.22
C ARG A 167 15.53 -2.52 22.44
N ARG A 168 16.51 -3.42 22.34
CA ARG A 168 17.01 -4.17 23.51
C ARG A 168 17.64 -3.25 24.55
N LYS A 169 18.43 -2.24 24.14
CA LYS A 169 18.99 -1.26 25.08
C LYS A 169 17.92 -0.36 25.70
N LEU A 170 16.89 0.04 24.94
CA LEU A 170 15.78 0.85 25.45
C LEU A 170 14.99 0.12 26.55
N HIS A 171 14.79 -1.20 26.41
CA HIS A 171 14.12 -2.00 27.45
C HIS A 171 14.83 -1.98 28.81
N PHE A 172 16.16 -1.78 28.84
CA PHE A 172 16.92 -1.61 30.09
C PHE A 172 16.96 -0.17 30.58
N ILE A 173 16.95 0.81 29.67
CA ILE A 173 17.06 2.24 30.02
C ILE A 173 15.74 2.81 30.57
N VAL A 174 14.59 2.40 30.01
CA VAL A 174 13.26 2.88 30.43
C VAL A 174 12.97 2.67 31.93
N PRO A 175 13.20 1.48 32.53
CA PRO A 175 12.95 1.30 33.96
C PRO A 175 13.91 2.13 34.83
N ILE A 176 15.17 2.33 34.42
CA ILE A 176 16.14 3.16 35.16
C ILE A 176 15.69 4.63 35.19
N ILE A 177 15.23 5.15 34.04
CA ILE A 177 14.68 6.53 33.96
C ILE A 177 13.41 6.66 34.81
N SER A 178 12.53 5.66 34.78
CA SER A 178 11.31 5.66 35.60
C SER A 178 11.62 5.72 37.10
N ILE A 179 12.63 4.97 37.56
CA ILE A 179 13.06 4.99 38.97
C ILE A 179 13.66 6.38 39.32
N ALA A 180 14.49 6.94 38.44
CA ALA A 180 15.09 8.25 38.66
C ALA A 180 14.03 9.37 38.76
N ILE A 181 13.00 9.35 37.90
CA ILE A 181 11.88 10.29 37.96
C ILE A 181 11.09 10.11 39.27
N GLY A 182 10.84 8.87 39.70
CA GLY A 182 10.17 8.59 40.97
C GLY A 182 10.92 9.14 42.18
N VAL A 183 12.24 8.98 42.22
CA VAL A 183 13.10 9.54 43.27
C VAL A 183 13.10 11.06 43.26
N LEU A 184 13.13 11.68 42.07
CA LEU A 184 13.10 13.13 41.93
C LEU A 184 11.75 13.73 42.40
N LEU A 185 10.64 13.06 42.09
CA LEU A 185 9.32 13.46 42.59
C LEU A 185 9.23 13.35 44.11
N LEU A 186 9.74 12.26 44.69
CA LEU A 186 9.81 12.07 46.15
C LEU A 186 10.63 13.18 46.84
N LEU A 187 11.81 13.49 46.29
CA LEU A 187 12.62 14.61 46.76
C LEU A 187 11.90 15.94 46.67
N SER A 188 11.19 16.21 45.57
CA SER A 188 10.40 17.43 45.42
C SER A 188 9.29 17.54 46.47
N THR A 189 8.58 16.44 46.74
CA THR A 189 7.53 16.43 47.78
C THR A 189 8.11 16.63 49.17
N LEU A 190 9.28 16.06 49.46
CA LEU A 190 9.97 16.27 50.74
C LEU A 190 10.37 17.73 50.92
N ILE A 191 10.89 18.37 49.86
CA ILE A 191 11.26 19.80 49.88
C ILE A 191 10.03 20.65 50.16
N VAL A 192 8.89 20.38 49.50
CA VAL A 192 7.64 21.11 49.74
C VAL A 192 7.15 20.94 51.17
N VAL A 193 7.20 19.72 51.73
CA VAL A 193 6.80 19.45 53.13
C VAL A 193 7.71 20.17 54.13
N VAL A 194 9.04 20.10 53.93
CA VAL A 194 10.00 20.80 54.78
C VAL A 194 9.80 22.30 54.70
N TRP A 195 9.61 22.83 53.50
CA TRP A 195 9.35 24.25 53.29
C TRP A 195 8.04 24.70 53.93
N TYR A 196 6.98 23.90 53.81
CA TYR A 196 5.69 24.16 54.46
C TYR A 196 5.80 24.21 55.99
N GLN A 197 6.62 23.35 56.59
CA GLN A 197 6.82 23.33 58.05
C GLN A 197 7.71 24.46 58.58
N ILE A 198 8.61 25.00 57.73
CA ILE A 198 9.56 26.04 58.12
C ILE A 198 9.06 27.45 57.79
N ALA A 199 8.19 27.62 56.78
CA ALA A 199 7.68 28.93 56.36
C ALA A 199 6.85 29.58 57.49
N PRO A 200 7.35 30.64 58.16
CA PRO A 200 6.62 31.35 59.19
C PRO A 200 5.66 32.32 58.50
N GLY A 201 4.40 31.94 58.40
CA GLY A 201 3.34 32.74 57.80
C GLY A 201 2.67 32.02 56.63
N GLY A 202 1.49 31.44 56.89
CA GLY A 202 0.65 30.83 55.88
C GLY A 202 0.37 31.81 54.74
N PHE A 203 0.39 31.28 53.51
CA PHE A 203 0.18 32.05 52.28
C PHE A 203 -1.17 32.77 52.31
N ALA A 204 -1.12 34.11 52.35
CA ALA A 204 -2.17 34.95 51.80
C ALA A 204 -2.06 34.87 50.28
N GLU A 205 -3.01 34.21 49.62
CA GLU A 205 -3.06 34.09 48.17
C GLU A 205 -3.35 35.45 47.52
N THR A 206 -2.38 35.97 46.76
CA THR A 206 -2.64 36.88 45.64
C THR A 206 -2.44 36.11 44.35
N VAL A 207 -3.54 35.78 43.68
CA VAL A 207 -3.54 35.14 42.36
C VAL A 207 -3.27 36.22 41.30
N GLN A 208 -2.15 36.09 40.58
CA GLN A 208 -1.92 36.78 39.31
C GLN A 208 -1.86 35.74 38.19
N ASP A 209 -2.87 35.75 37.33
CA ASP A 209 -2.87 35.00 36.08
C ASP A 209 -1.79 35.55 35.13
N THR A 210 -0.88 34.68 34.70
CA THR A 210 0.12 34.97 33.67
C THR A 210 -0.19 34.17 32.41
N LEU A 211 -0.67 34.86 31.37
CA LEU A 211 -0.71 34.37 29.99
C LEU A 211 0.69 34.48 29.38
N LEU A 212 1.33 33.32 29.15
CA LEU A 212 2.54 33.21 28.34
C LEU A 212 2.15 32.86 26.90
N TRP A 213 2.62 33.66 25.93
CA TRP A 213 3.56 33.27 24.87
C TRP A 213 3.65 34.41 23.84
N ARG A 214 4.78 35.13 23.87
CA ARG A 214 5.21 36.17 22.92
C ARG A 214 6.54 35.68 22.35
N ASN A 215 6.67 35.57 21.03
CA ASN A 215 7.97 35.54 20.35
C ASN A 215 7.82 36.15 18.96
N SER A 216 8.47 37.31 18.78
CA SER A 216 8.58 38.07 17.53
C SER A 216 10.00 37.91 16.96
N LEU A 217 10.12 37.68 15.66
CA LEU A 217 11.36 37.87 14.91
C LEU A 217 11.04 38.61 13.61
N GLU A 218 11.51 39.85 13.52
CA GLU A 218 11.39 40.73 12.36
C GLU A 218 12.26 40.25 11.20
N ARG A 219 11.69 40.23 9.99
CA ARG A 219 12.43 40.46 8.74
C ARG A 219 11.57 41.24 7.76
N THR A 220 11.98 42.47 7.49
CA THR A 220 11.51 43.33 6.40
C THR A 220 12.02 42.82 5.06
N PHE A 221 11.14 42.73 4.07
CA PHE A 221 11.52 42.74 2.66
C PHE A 221 10.93 43.99 2.02
N VAL A 222 11.80 44.78 1.37
CA VAL A 222 11.45 45.92 0.54
C VAL A 222 11.40 45.43 -0.91
N LEU A 223 10.31 45.73 -1.61
CA LEU A 223 10.25 45.69 -3.06
C LEU A 223 9.75 47.05 -3.54
N ASP A 224 10.62 47.71 -4.31
CA ASP A 224 10.43 49.00 -4.96
C ASP A 224 9.70 48.80 -6.29
N PHE A 225 8.65 49.59 -6.54
CA PHE A 225 8.14 49.85 -7.89
C PHE A 225 7.64 51.28 -7.97
N GLN A 226 8.18 52.02 -8.94
CA GLN A 226 7.78 53.39 -9.26
C GLN A 226 6.39 53.45 -9.92
N LEU A 227 5.65 54.48 -9.49
CA LEU A 227 4.26 54.84 -9.75
C LEU A 227 3.80 54.90 -11.22
N GLN A 228 2.64 54.29 -11.48
CA GLN A 228 1.50 54.91 -12.18
C GLN A 228 0.18 54.36 -11.62
N GLY A 229 -0.45 55.12 -10.70
CA GLY A 229 -1.91 55.21 -10.55
C GLY A 229 -2.73 53.98 -10.14
N GLN A 230 -2.24 53.08 -9.28
CA GLN A 230 -3.11 52.21 -8.47
C GLN A 230 -2.53 52.14 -7.06
N SER A 231 -3.25 52.65 -6.08
CA SER A 231 -2.82 52.53 -4.68
C SER A 231 -3.35 51.24 -4.09
N SER A 232 -2.49 50.22 -3.98
CA SER A 232 -2.73 49.10 -3.08
C SER A 232 -2.40 49.57 -1.66
N LEU A 233 -3.39 49.60 -0.77
CA LEU A 233 -3.13 49.67 0.67
C LEU A 233 -2.81 48.26 1.13
N LYS A 234 -1.60 48.09 1.68
CA LYS A 234 -1.13 46.83 2.23
C LYS A 234 -1.07 46.96 3.74
N ASP A 235 -1.88 46.18 4.44
CA ASP A 235 -1.89 46.12 5.90
C ASP A 235 -1.80 44.66 6.37
N VAL A 236 -1.29 44.46 7.58
CA VAL A 236 -1.12 43.13 8.18
C VAL A 236 -2.20 42.93 9.23
N ILE A 237 -3.11 41.99 8.97
CA ILE A 237 -4.20 41.68 9.88
C ILE A 237 -3.92 40.33 10.55
N ALA A 238 -4.12 40.27 11.87
CA ALA A 238 -3.97 39.03 12.60
C ALA A 238 -5.06 38.05 12.16
N ALA A 239 -4.66 36.84 11.77
CA ALA A 239 -5.59 35.77 11.49
C ALA A 239 -5.80 34.93 12.75
N ARG A 240 -7.02 34.41 12.91
CA ARG A 240 -7.27 33.34 13.87
C ARG A 240 -7.38 32.02 13.12
N GLN A 241 -6.73 30.99 13.67
CA GLN A 241 -6.84 29.64 13.15
C GLN A 241 -7.82 28.86 14.03
N LEU A 242 -8.91 28.41 13.42
CA LEU A 242 -9.86 27.50 14.05
C LEU A 242 -9.53 26.08 13.66
N VAL A 243 -9.51 25.19 14.66
CA VAL A 243 -9.42 23.74 14.45
C VAL A 243 -10.79 23.18 14.79
N LEU A 244 -11.51 22.73 13.76
CA LEU A 244 -12.82 22.12 13.92
C LEU A 244 -12.69 20.61 13.77
N THR A 245 -13.40 19.87 14.63
CA THR A 245 -13.38 18.40 14.61
C THR A 245 -14.78 17.84 14.68
N GLN A 246 -15.08 16.84 13.85
CA GLN A 246 -16.39 16.18 13.83
C GLN A 246 -16.25 14.73 13.37
N ASP A 247 -16.98 13.83 14.02
CA ASP A 247 -17.07 12.43 13.62
C ASP A 247 -18.09 12.26 12.49
N GLY A 248 -17.78 11.38 11.56
CA GLY A 248 -18.64 11.04 10.43
C GLY A 248 -18.67 9.55 10.17
N VAL A 249 -19.81 9.10 9.65
CA VAL A 249 -20.05 7.71 9.26
C VAL A 249 -20.64 7.70 7.86
N VAL A 250 -20.12 6.83 6.99
CA VAL A 250 -20.69 6.58 5.66
C VAL A 250 -20.91 5.07 5.49
N GLU A 251 -22.08 4.71 4.96
CA GLU A 251 -22.40 3.33 4.58
C GLU A 251 -21.73 2.99 3.24
N ILE A 252 -21.15 1.79 3.16
CA ILE A 252 -20.56 1.24 1.94
C ILE A 252 -21.40 0.05 1.50
N VAL A 253 -21.87 0.11 0.26
CA VAL A 253 -22.58 -1.01 -0.39
C VAL A 253 -21.53 -1.85 -1.14
N PRO A 254 -21.21 -3.08 -0.68
CA PRO A 254 -20.22 -3.91 -1.34
C PRO A 254 -20.76 -4.38 -2.70
N THR A 255 -20.00 -4.16 -3.79
CA THR A 255 -20.37 -4.70 -5.13
C THR A 255 -19.43 -5.79 -5.63
N GLY A 256 -18.35 -6.07 -4.91
CA GLY A 256 -17.52 -7.24 -5.19
C GLY A 256 -18.27 -8.52 -4.88
N GLN A 257 -18.20 -9.50 -5.78
CA GLN A 257 -18.71 -10.84 -5.55
C GLN A 257 -17.59 -11.83 -5.84
N ARG A 258 -17.36 -12.76 -4.93
CA ARG A 258 -16.52 -13.95 -5.15
C ARG A 258 -17.32 -15.18 -4.81
N THR A 259 -17.27 -16.18 -5.68
CA THR A 259 -17.87 -17.47 -5.39
C THR A 259 -16.84 -18.29 -4.63
N ILE A 260 -17.14 -18.63 -3.38
CA ILE A 260 -16.33 -19.60 -2.64
C ILE A 260 -16.84 -21.00 -2.97
N GLN A 261 -15.91 -21.81 -3.46
CA GLN A 261 -16.13 -23.23 -3.64
C GLN A 261 -15.51 -23.94 -2.44
N TYR A 262 -16.36 -24.51 -1.59
CA TYR A 262 -15.91 -25.31 -0.47
C TYR A 262 -15.37 -26.65 -0.98
N PRO A 263 -14.31 -27.19 -0.37
CA PRO A 263 -13.84 -28.51 -0.72
C PRO A 263 -14.89 -29.56 -0.32
N LEU A 264 -14.96 -30.66 -1.08
CA LEU A 264 -15.79 -31.81 -0.69
C LEU A 264 -15.06 -32.56 0.43
N ILE A 265 -15.71 -32.67 1.59
CA ILE A 265 -15.19 -33.40 2.75
C ILE A 265 -16.08 -34.62 3.00
N ALA A 266 -15.47 -35.78 3.11
CA ALA A 266 -16.13 -37.05 3.41
C ALA A 266 -15.49 -37.74 4.61
N LYS A 267 -16.23 -38.63 5.27
CA LYS A 267 -15.68 -39.51 6.32
C LYS A 267 -15.27 -40.85 5.72
N ALA A 268 -13.99 -41.17 5.83
CA ALA A 268 -13.44 -42.47 5.45
C ALA A 268 -13.10 -43.28 6.70
N ARG A 269 -13.55 -44.53 6.76
CA ARG A 269 -13.07 -45.52 7.73
C ARG A 269 -11.94 -46.31 7.12
N ILE A 270 -10.82 -46.37 7.82
CA ILE A 270 -9.62 -47.08 7.42
C ILE A 270 -9.50 -48.32 8.30
N PHE A 271 -9.29 -49.48 7.69
CA PHE A 271 -9.13 -50.77 8.35
C PHE A 271 -7.67 -51.22 8.19
N ASN A 272 -7.06 -51.61 9.31
CA ASN A 272 -5.68 -52.10 9.33
C ASN A 272 -5.65 -53.53 9.90
N ASP A 273 -5.70 -54.54 9.03
CA ASP A 273 -5.65 -55.94 9.45
C ASP A 273 -4.20 -56.46 9.62
N THR A 274 -3.20 -55.57 9.68
CA THR A 274 -1.81 -55.96 9.94
C THR A 274 -1.52 -56.08 11.44
N GLU A 275 -0.43 -56.75 11.78
CA GLU A 275 0.08 -56.86 13.17
C GLU A 275 0.81 -55.59 13.65
N SER A 276 0.93 -54.56 12.81
CA SER A 276 1.67 -53.32 13.10
C SER A 276 0.77 -52.09 12.94
N GLU A 277 1.07 -51.03 13.68
CA GLU A 277 0.40 -49.75 13.50
C GLU A 277 0.69 -49.17 12.10
N LEU A 278 -0.32 -48.54 11.50
CA LEU A 278 -0.22 -47.88 10.21
C LEU A 278 -0.24 -46.36 10.37
N PRO A 279 0.91 -45.67 10.32
CA PRO A 279 0.94 -44.22 10.33
C PRO A 279 0.57 -43.66 8.95
N LEU A 280 -0.46 -42.83 8.92
CA LEU A 280 -0.87 -42.06 7.74
C LEU A 280 -0.54 -40.59 7.98
N VAL A 281 0.31 -40.04 7.12
CA VAL A 281 0.68 -38.63 7.20
C VAL A 281 -0.46 -37.73 6.70
N GLU A 282 -0.41 -36.45 7.07
CA GLU A 282 -1.29 -35.43 6.49
C GLU A 282 -1.27 -35.54 4.96
N ARG A 283 -2.45 -35.44 4.33
CA ARG A 283 -2.63 -35.55 2.88
C ARG A 283 -2.24 -36.90 2.28
N THR A 284 -2.37 -37.98 3.05
CA THR A 284 -2.22 -39.33 2.50
C THR A 284 -3.26 -39.56 1.41
N ARG A 285 -2.80 -40.01 0.24
CA ARG A 285 -3.61 -40.20 -0.96
C ARG A 285 -4.45 -41.47 -0.87
N LEU A 286 -5.74 -41.32 -1.11
CA LEU A 286 -6.74 -42.36 -1.25
C LEU A 286 -7.39 -42.22 -2.62
N GLU A 287 -7.70 -43.32 -3.29
CA GLU A 287 -8.22 -43.30 -4.66
C GLU A 287 -9.51 -44.11 -4.76
N THR A 288 -10.56 -43.50 -5.32
CA THR A 288 -11.83 -44.20 -5.61
C THR A 288 -11.66 -45.13 -6.83
N PRO A 289 -12.58 -46.09 -7.06
CA PRO A 289 -12.53 -46.94 -8.26
C PRO A 289 -12.70 -46.16 -9.57
N SER A 290 -13.33 -44.97 -9.51
CA SER A 290 -13.45 -44.02 -10.62
C SER A 290 -12.16 -43.21 -10.88
N GLY A 291 -11.15 -43.33 -10.02
CA GLY A 291 -9.88 -42.61 -10.13
C GLY A 291 -9.86 -41.24 -9.44
N ASP A 292 -10.91 -40.89 -8.69
CA ASP A 292 -10.97 -39.64 -7.94
C ASP A 292 -10.03 -39.72 -6.73
N ILE A 293 -9.30 -38.62 -6.50
CA ILE A 293 -8.29 -38.56 -5.47
C ILE A 293 -8.86 -37.86 -4.24
N LEU A 294 -8.83 -38.56 -3.11
CA LEU A 294 -9.13 -38.03 -1.79
C LEU A 294 -7.86 -38.01 -0.94
N ARG A 295 -7.79 -37.12 0.03
CA ARG A 295 -6.62 -36.94 0.88
C ARG A 295 -7.03 -36.79 2.34
N THR A 296 -6.32 -37.42 3.26
CA THR A 296 -6.56 -37.19 4.71
C THR A 296 -6.30 -35.73 5.07
N ILE A 297 -7.15 -35.15 5.92
CA ILE A 297 -6.98 -33.76 6.36
C ILE A 297 -5.88 -33.67 7.42
N GLU A 298 -5.80 -34.67 8.30
CA GLU A 298 -4.85 -34.71 9.40
C GLU A 298 -3.98 -35.97 9.34
N SER A 299 -2.90 -35.98 10.11
CA SER A 299 -2.11 -37.20 10.32
C SER A 299 -2.84 -38.09 11.31
N VAL A 300 -3.01 -39.37 10.97
CA VAL A 300 -3.70 -40.35 11.80
C VAL A 300 -2.89 -41.64 11.89
N VAL A 301 -2.89 -42.28 13.05
CA VAL A 301 -2.27 -43.59 13.24
C VAL A 301 -3.38 -44.61 13.42
N VAL A 302 -3.46 -45.59 12.53
CA VAL A 302 -4.47 -46.65 12.61
C VAL A 302 -3.87 -47.82 13.38
N PRO A 303 -4.42 -48.20 14.55
CA PRO A 303 -3.88 -49.31 15.34
C PRO A 303 -3.90 -50.64 14.60
N ALA A 304 -3.06 -51.59 15.01
CA ALA A 304 -3.02 -52.94 14.46
C ALA A 304 -4.32 -53.70 14.76
N GLY A 305 -4.91 -54.34 13.75
CA GLY A 305 -6.17 -55.10 13.86
C GLY A 305 -7.43 -54.25 14.09
N GLU A 306 -7.35 -52.93 14.01
CA GLU A 306 -8.46 -52.01 14.31
C GLU A 306 -8.84 -51.15 13.09
N SER A 307 -9.89 -50.35 13.26
CA SER A 307 -10.34 -49.37 12.26
C SER A 307 -10.53 -47.99 12.87
N LEU A 308 -10.23 -46.95 12.08
CA LEU A 308 -10.32 -45.56 12.49
C LEU A 308 -11.08 -44.74 11.43
N ALA A 309 -12.02 -43.90 11.88
CA ALA A 309 -12.70 -42.93 11.02
C ALA A 309 -11.90 -41.62 10.96
N THR A 310 -11.68 -41.10 9.76
CA THR A 310 -10.95 -39.84 9.52
C THR A 310 -11.63 -39.03 8.42
N ASP A 311 -11.46 -37.71 8.47
CA ASP A 311 -11.97 -36.81 7.45
C ASP A 311 -11.00 -36.77 6.25
N VAL A 312 -11.57 -36.92 5.06
CA VAL A 312 -10.86 -36.87 3.79
C VAL A 312 -11.43 -35.78 2.91
N VAL A 313 -10.55 -35.13 2.15
CA VAL A 313 -10.88 -34.02 1.27
C VAL A 313 -10.56 -34.36 -0.18
N ALA A 314 -11.46 -34.02 -1.10
CA ALA A 314 -11.20 -34.19 -2.53
C ALA A 314 -10.08 -33.26 -3.02
N ASP A 315 -9.12 -33.82 -3.76
CA ASP A 315 -8.01 -33.07 -4.37
C ASP A 315 -8.46 -32.32 -5.64
N ASP A 316 -9.51 -32.82 -6.30
CA ASP A 316 -10.11 -32.21 -7.48
C ASP A 316 -11.21 -31.19 -7.12
N THR A 317 -11.13 -30.01 -7.74
CA THR A 317 -12.12 -28.95 -7.63
C THR A 317 -13.42 -29.24 -8.36
N ASP A 318 -13.54 -30.31 -9.15
CA ASP A 318 -14.76 -30.56 -9.94
C ASP A 318 -15.67 -31.65 -9.34
N LEU A 319 -15.19 -32.43 -8.37
CA LEU A 319 -15.97 -33.49 -7.72
C LEU A 319 -17.10 -32.95 -6.82
N GLU A 320 -18.35 -33.07 -7.27
CA GLU A 320 -19.52 -32.53 -6.55
C GLU A 320 -20.07 -33.46 -5.46
N GLU A 321 -19.91 -34.77 -5.64
CA GLU A 321 -20.42 -35.78 -4.72
C GLU A 321 -19.52 -37.01 -4.70
N VAL A 322 -19.52 -37.72 -3.56
CA VAL A 322 -18.85 -39.01 -3.41
C VAL A 322 -19.75 -39.96 -2.65
N PHE A 323 -20.06 -41.10 -3.26
CA PHE A 323 -20.89 -42.15 -2.66
C PHE A 323 -20.06 -43.13 -1.81
N PRO A 324 -20.71 -43.92 -0.93
CA PRO A 324 -20.05 -44.98 -0.19
C PRO A 324 -19.33 -45.97 -1.12
N VAL A 325 -18.00 -45.96 -1.07
CA VAL A 325 -17.15 -46.77 -1.95
C VAL A 325 -15.85 -47.16 -1.23
N GLU A 326 -15.26 -48.27 -1.66
CA GLU A 326 -13.93 -48.67 -1.22
C GLU A 326 -12.86 -47.79 -1.86
N LEU A 327 -11.88 -47.39 -1.06
CA LEU A 327 -10.75 -46.57 -1.43
C LEU A 327 -9.50 -47.43 -1.47
N ARG A 328 -8.67 -47.19 -2.48
CA ARG A 328 -7.35 -47.81 -2.62
C ARG A 328 -6.29 -46.86 -2.10
N PHE A 329 -5.19 -47.44 -1.60
CA PHE A 329 -3.99 -46.69 -1.21
C PHE A 329 -2.95 -46.80 -2.34
N PRO A 330 -2.79 -45.77 -3.21
CA PRO A 330 -1.87 -45.88 -4.34
C PRO A 330 -0.41 -46.09 -3.92
N ALA A 331 -0.05 -45.59 -2.73
CA ALA A 331 1.29 -45.75 -2.17
C ALA A 331 1.59 -47.18 -1.67
N LEU A 332 0.57 -48.00 -1.42
CA LEU A 332 0.70 -49.38 -0.95
C LEU A 332 0.59 -50.40 -2.08
N LEU A 333 0.35 -49.96 -3.32
CA LEU A 333 0.28 -50.84 -4.49
C LEU A 333 1.55 -51.69 -4.61
N HIS A 334 1.38 -52.97 -4.87
CA HIS A 334 2.45 -53.97 -5.01
C HIS A 334 3.20 -54.31 -3.71
N THR A 335 2.68 -53.88 -2.56
CA THR A 335 3.20 -54.31 -1.25
C THR A 335 2.39 -55.48 -0.69
N GLN A 336 2.95 -56.26 0.23
CA GLN A 336 2.20 -57.32 0.92
C GLN A 336 1.05 -56.78 1.77
N ILE A 337 1.16 -55.52 2.21
CA ILE A 337 0.23 -54.80 3.07
C ILE A 337 -1.02 -54.33 2.30
N GLU A 338 -0.96 -54.25 0.96
CA GLU A 338 -2.06 -53.82 0.10
C GLU A 338 -3.36 -54.62 0.33
N LYS A 339 -3.24 -55.92 0.63
CA LYS A 339 -4.40 -56.81 0.82
C LYS A 339 -5.02 -56.70 2.21
N THR A 340 -4.29 -56.15 3.18
CA THR A 340 -4.67 -56.12 4.59
C THR A 340 -5.06 -54.72 5.06
N VAL A 341 -4.76 -53.69 4.27
CA VAL A 341 -5.13 -52.30 4.57
C VAL A 341 -6.14 -51.83 3.54
N THR A 342 -7.37 -51.57 3.99
CA THR A 342 -8.46 -51.09 3.14
C THR A 342 -9.07 -49.82 3.73
N ALA A 343 -9.70 -49.01 2.90
CA ALA A 343 -10.45 -47.84 3.36
C ALA A 343 -11.80 -47.78 2.66
N ARG A 344 -12.80 -47.20 3.32
CA ARG A 344 -14.15 -47.09 2.79
C ARG A 344 -14.82 -45.80 3.22
N ILE A 345 -15.54 -45.17 2.31
CA ILE A 345 -16.42 -44.05 2.62
C ILE A 345 -17.72 -44.61 3.21
N GLU A 346 -18.09 -44.15 4.40
CA GLU A 346 -19.25 -44.67 5.13
C GLU A 346 -20.59 -44.16 4.58
N ALA A 347 -20.62 -42.87 4.23
CA ALA A 347 -21.83 -42.16 3.84
C ALA A 347 -21.56 -41.26 2.63
N ALA A 348 -22.61 -41.00 1.85
CA ALA A 348 -22.51 -40.06 0.75
C ALA A 348 -22.14 -38.66 1.27
N ALA A 349 -21.16 -38.04 0.62
CA ALA A 349 -20.70 -36.69 0.92
C ALA A 349 -20.97 -35.80 -0.30
N PHE A 350 -21.51 -34.62 -0.04
CA PHE A 350 -21.85 -33.64 -1.07
C PHE A 350 -21.02 -32.38 -0.84
N ARG A 351 -20.58 -31.76 -1.92
CA ARG A 351 -19.94 -30.46 -1.86
C ARG A 351 -20.95 -29.43 -1.36
N PRO A 352 -20.58 -28.59 -0.38
CA PRO A 352 -21.44 -27.48 0.04
C PRO A 352 -21.77 -26.57 -1.15
N VAL A 353 -23.01 -26.07 -1.20
CA VAL A 353 -23.47 -25.16 -2.25
C VAL A 353 -22.53 -23.96 -2.32
N LYS A 354 -22.14 -23.58 -3.55
CA LYS A 354 -21.33 -22.40 -3.81
C LYS A 354 -21.96 -21.17 -3.14
N GLN A 355 -21.24 -20.57 -2.20
CA GLN A 355 -21.68 -19.32 -1.57
C GLN A 355 -21.05 -18.14 -2.29
N ALA A 356 -21.88 -17.18 -2.67
CA ALA A 356 -21.42 -15.89 -3.14
C ALA A 356 -21.09 -15.03 -1.93
N GLU A 357 -19.81 -14.78 -1.69
CA GLU A 357 -19.38 -13.80 -0.70
C GLU A 357 -19.26 -12.44 -1.38
N THR A 358 -19.95 -11.45 -0.81
CA THR A 358 -19.76 -10.05 -1.19
C THR A 358 -18.54 -9.46 -0.49
N PHE A 359 -17.74 -8.69 -1.21
CA PHE A 359 -16.59 -7.99 -0.65
C PHE A 359 -16.52 -6.54 -1.16
N ILE A 360 -15.89 -5.66 -0.38
CA ILE A 360 -15.70 -4.25 -0.74
C ILE A 360 -14.48 -4.13 -1.65
N LYS A 361 -14.64 -3.51 -2.83
CA LYS A 361 -13.51 -3.21 -3.71
C LYS A 361 -12.75 -1.98 -3.18
N GLU A 362 -11.45 -1.88 -3.46
CA GLU A 362 -10.66 -0.71 -3.05
C GLU A 362 -11.24 0.59 -3.65
N ASP A 363 -11.68 0.56 -4.91
CA ASP A 363 -12.28 1.73 -5.56
C ASP A 363 -13.55 2.22 -4.84
N GLU A 364 -14.37 1.30 -4.31
CA GLU A 364 -15.57 1.64 -3.52
C GLU A 364 -15.19 2.28 -2.19
N LEU A 365 -14.14 1.79 -1.55
CA LEU A 365 -13.60 2.35 -0.33
C LEU A 365 -13.03 3.77 -0.56
N GLU A 366 -12.33 3.98 -1.67
CA GLU A 366 -11.81 5.30 -2.04
C GLU A 366 -12.93 6.31 -2.34
N LEU A 367 -13.96 5.91 -3.08
CA LEU A 367 -15.14 6.75 -3.32
C LEU A 367 -15.86 7.10 -2.01
N SER A 368 -16.00 6.12 -1.11
CA SER A 368 -16.62 6.34 0.21
C SER A 368 -15.80 7.30 1.07
N ARG A 369 -14.46 7.21 1.05
CA ARG A 369 -13.56 8.19 1.70
C ARG A 369 -13.74 9.59 1.14
N GLN A 370 -13.86 9.73 -0.18
CA GLN A 370 -14.06 11.03 -0.82
C GLN A 370 -15.42 11.62 -0.41
N HIS A 371 -16.48 10.82 -0.45
CA HIS A 371 -17.82 11.24 0.00
C HIS A 371 -17.81 11.67 1.47
N LEU A 372 -17.18 10.88 2.35
CA LEU A 372 -17.03 11.21 3.77
C LEU A 372 -16.26 12.51 3.98
N ARG A 373 -15.19 12.77 3.20
CA ARG A 373 -14.45 14.03 3.27
C ARG A 373 -15.30 15.22 2.86
N LEU A 374 -16.09 15.11 1.81
CA LEU A 374 -16.95 16.20 1.36
C LEU A 374 -18.03 16.49 2.41
N SER A 375 -18.74 15.46 2.87
CA SER A 375 -19.77 15.57 3.91
C SER A 375 -19.23 16.16 5.22
N LEU A 376 -18.07 15.71 5.69
CA LEU A 376 -17.43 16.27 6.88
C LEU A 376 -16.95 17.70 6.68
N LYS A 377 -16.40 18.03 5.50
CA LYS A 377 -15.98 19.41 5.20
C LYS A 377 -17.18 20.35 5.24
N ASP A 378 -18.28 19.97 4.61
CA ASP A 378 -19.50 20.78 4.58
C ASP A 378 -20.08 20.95 5.99
N ALA A 379 -20.18 19.85 6.76
CA ALA A 379 -20.65 19.90 8.15
C ALA A 379 -19.78 20.81 9.03
N LEU A 380 -18.45 20.71 8.93
CA LEU A 380 -17.53 21.54 9.70
C LEU A 380 -17.61 23.02 9.28
N LEU A 381 -17.75 23.33 7.99
CA LEU A 381 -17.87 24.71 7.51
C LEU A 381 -19.18 25.37 7.95
N THR A 382 -20.25 24.62 8.19
CA THR A 382 -21.50 25.16 8.76
C THR A 382 -21.40 25.58 10.22
N GLN A 383 -20.37 25.13 10.95
CA GLN A 383 -20.12 25.54 12.34
C GLN A 383 -19.45 26.92 12.44
N VAL A 384 -18.96 27.47 11.32
CA VAL A 384 -18.31 28.78 11.28
C VAL A 384 -19.34 29.87 11.06
N ASP A 385 -19.34 30.87 11.94
CA ASP A 385 -20.16 32.08 11.81
C ASP A 385 -19.61 33.01 10.71
N TRP A 386 -20.00 32.75 9.46
CA TRP A 386 -19.59 33.55 8.30
C TRP A 386 -20.20 34.97 8.28
N ASP A 387 -21.16 35.26 9.16
CA ASP A 387 -21.67 36.62 9.32
C ASP A 387 -20.67 37.47 10.09
N ARG A 388 -19.98 36.89 11.09
CA ARG A 388 -18.89 37.55 11.82
C ARG A 388 -17.54 37.52 11.10
N PHE A 389 -17.22 36.42 10.42
CA PHE A 389 -15.88 36.20 9.85
C PHE A 389 -15.83 36.32 8.33
N ALA A 390 -14.70 36.82 7.80
CA ALA A 390 -14.42 36.77 6.37
C ALA A 390 -13.93 35.38 5.94
N LYS A 391 -14.45 34.88 4.81
CA LYS A 391 -14.06 33.58 4.22
C LYS A 391 -12.77 33.74 3.41
N LEU A 392 -11.64 33.27 3.96
CA LEU A 392 -10.32 33.38 3.33
C LEU A 392 -9.92 32.07 2.65
N ASP A 393 -9.83 30.98 3.39
CA ASP A 393 -9.62 29.63 2.86
C ASP A 393 -10.53 28.64 3.58
N SER A 394 -11.14 27.74 2.81
CA SER A 394 -11.95 26.64 3.37
C SER A 394 -11.12 25.55 4.03
N GLY A 395 -9.78 25.63 3.96
CA GLY A 395 -8.87 24.72 4.65
C GLY A 395 -8.76 23.34 4.00
N THR A 396 -7.70 22.62 4.38
CA THR A 396 -7.52 21.21 4.01
C THR A 396 -8.10 20.32 5.11
N LEU A 397 -9.10 19.51 4.78
CA LEU A 397 -9.65 18.51 5.69
C LEU A 397 -8.69 17.33 5.83
N LYS A 398 -8.34 16.97 7.05
CA LYS A 398 -7.61 15.74 7.37
C LYS A 398 -8.54 14.76 8.06
N LEU A 399 -8.59 13.52 7.57
CA LEU A 399 -9.24 12.43 8.30
C LEU A 399 -8.28 11.87 9.35
N ILE A 400 -8.81 11.64 10.55
CA ILE A 400 -8.14 11.08 11.72
C ILE A 400 -8.98 9.86 12.16
N ASN A 401 -8.35 8.84 12.75
CA ASN A 401 -9.04 7.66 13.30
C ASN A 401 -9.98 6.98 12.30
N GLU A 402 -9.51 6.76 11.07
CA GLU A 402 -10.27 6.02 10.06
C GLU A 402 -10.42 4.54 10.49
N GLN A 403 -11.66 4.09 10.62
CA GLN A 403 -12.02 2.73 11.00
C GLN A 403 -13.07 2.18 10.05
N LEU A 404 -12.81 1.00 9.48
CA LEU A 404 -13.75 0.25 8.66
C LEU A 404 -14.40 -0.83 9.51
N ASP A 405 -15.67 -0.66 9.83
CA ASP A 405 -16.47 -1.66 10.52
C ASP A 405 -17.13 -2.55 9.45
N THR A 406 -16.64 -3.78 9.34
CA THR A 406 -17.26 -4.82 8.53
C THR A 406 -18.01 -5.77 9.47
N PRO A 407 -19.31 -6.02 9.23
CA PRO A 407 -20.05 -7.03 9.98
C PRO A 407 -19.38 -8.40 9.78
N ALA A 408 -19.13 -9.11 10.87
CA ALA A 408 -18.59 -10.46 10.82
C ALA A 408 -19.74 -11.44 10.57
N GLY A 409 -19.76 -12.09 9.41
CA GLY A 409 -20.70 -13.16 9.10
C GLY A 409 -21.53 -12.94 7.85
N VAL A 410 -21.99 -14.07 7.29
CA VAL A 410 -22.63 -14.24 5.98
C VAL A 410 -24.09 -13.80 6.02
N ASP A 411 -24.37 -12.55 6.40
CA ASP A 411 -25.67 -11.93 6.09
C ASP A 411 -25.45 -10.82 5.08
N THR A 412 -25.84 -11.12 3.84
CA THR A 412 -25.68 -10.29 2.63
C THR A 412 -26.32 -8.90 2.74
N ASP A 413 -27.12 -8.65 3.79
CA ASP A 413 -27.87 -7.41 3.99
C ASP A 413 -27.16 -6.43 4.94
N THR A 414 -26.07 -6.83 5.59
CA THR A 414 -25.36 -5.93 6.52
C THR A 414 -24.34 -5.06 5.77
N LYS A 415 -24.67 -3.77 5.63
CA LYS A 415 -23.79 -2.78 4.99
C LYS A 415 -22.55 -2.54 5.86
N ALA A 416 -21.40 -2.45 5.22
CA ALA A 416 -20.18 -2.02 5.91
C ALA A 416 -20.24 -0.52 6.19
N THR A 417 -19.58 -0.06 7.26
CA THR A 417 -19.54 1.37 7.59
C THR A 417 -18.10 1.85 7.73
N LEU A 418 -17.83 3.02 7.15
CA LEU A 418 -16.55 3.73 7.32
C LEU A 418 -16.77 4.89 8.28
N LYS A 419 -16.07 4.84 9.41
CA LYS A 419 -16.08 5.85 10.46
C LYS A 419 -14.77 6.62 10.44
N ALA A 420 -14.81 7.95 10.54
CA ALA A 420 -13.61 8.76 10.70
C ALA A 420 -13.93 10.08 11.40
N THR A 421 -12.93 10.65 12.06
CA THR A 421 -12.97 12.00 12.61
C THR A 421 -12.35 12.98 11.60
N GLY A 422 -13.12 13.92 11.08
CA GLY A 422 -12.61 15.01 10.24
C GLY A 422 -12.02 16.11 11.11
N SER A 423 -10.83 16.59 10.76
CA SER A 423 -10.21 17.78 11.33
C SER A 423 -9.97 18.82 10.24
N LEU A 424 -10.59 19.99 10.39
CA LEU A 424 -10.51 21.09 9.44
C LEU A 424 -9.79 22.28 10.09
N PHE A 425 -8.74 22.76 9.43
CA PHE A 425 -8.05 23.98 9.80
C PHE A 425 -8.59 25.12 8.97
N VAL A 426 -9.32 26.05 9.59
CA VAL A 426 -9.89 27.21 8.92
C VAL A 426 -9.20 28.47 9.41
N SER A 427 -8.69 29.27 8.48
CA SER A 427 -8.18 30.60 8.79
C SER A 427 -9.31 31.61 8.65
N ILE A 428 -9.63 32.29 9.74
CA ILE A 428 -10.68 33.31 9.80
C ILE A 428 -10.09 34.66 10.23
N VAL A 429 -10.73 35.73 9.77
CA VAL A 429 -10.45 37.12 10.20
C VAL A 429 -11.79 37.77 10.54
N GLU A 430 -11.84 38.50 11.64
CA GLU A 430 -13.04 39.26 12.03
C GLU A 430 -13.26 40.42 11.06
N LYS A 431 -14.49 40.58 10.56
CA LYS A 431 -14.81 41.67 9.62
C LYS A 431 -14.50 43.05 10.22
N ASP A 432 -14.73 43.21 11.53
CA ASP A 432 -14.41 44.43 12.29
C ASP A 432 -12.90 44.74 12.32
N GLU A 433 -12.04 43.73 12.36
CA GLU A 433 -10.58 43.93 12.33
C GLU A 433 -10.12 44.38 10.93
N ILE A 434 -10.76 43.86 9.87
CA ILE A 434 -10.57 44.33 8.49
C ILE A 434 -10.99 45.79 8.36
N GLU A 435 -12.16 46.14 8.87
CA GLU A 435 -12.66 47.52 8.83
C GLU A 435 -11.73 48.49 9.57
N LYS A 436 -11.28 48.14 10.79
CA LYS A 436 -10.35 48.96 11.56
C LYS A 436 -9.01 49.17 10.84
N ALA A 437 -8.45 48.11 10.25
CA ALA A 437 -7.22 48.18 9.47
C ALA A 437 -7.38 49.11 8.26
N LEU A 438 -8.49 48.96 7.52
CA LEU A 438 -8.81 49.81 6.38
C LEU A 438 -8.93 51.29 6.78
N ILE A 439 -9.69 51.61 7.82
CA ILE A 439 -9.85 52.98 8.33
C ILE A 439 -8.49 53.57 8.74
N GLY A 440 -7.70 52.82 9.51
CA GLY A 440 -6.37 53.26 9.95
C GLY A 440 -5.46 53.59 8.76
N SER A 441 -5.48 52.73 7.74
CA SER A 441 -4.67 52.90 6.53
C SER A 441 -5.08 54.13 5.70
N VAL A 442 -6.39 54.42 5.61
CA VAL A 442 -6.93 55.58 4.88
C VAL A 442 -6.67 56.89 5.64
N VAL A 443 -6.90 56.94 6.95
CA VAL A 443 -6.65 58.13 7.78
C VAL A 443 -5.17 58.53 7.72
N THR A 444 -4.27 57.55 7.80
CA THR A 444 -2.81 57.79 7.68
C THR A 444 -2.43 58.43 6.35
N ARG A 445 -3.16 58.09 5.27
CA ARG A 445 -2.90 58.61 3.92
C ARG A 445 -3.51 59.98 3.65
N VAL A 446 -4.72 60.23 4.15
CA VAL A 446 -5.47 61.48 3.91
C VAL A 446 -5.04 62.60 4.86
N GLY A 447 -4.45 62.26 6.02
CA GLY A 447 -3.93 63.25 6.98
C GLY A 447 -5.02 64.10 7.66
N LYS A 448 -6.28 63.68 7.56
CA LYS A 448 -7.46 64.31 8.18
C LYS A 448 -8.39 63.22 8.73
N PRO A 449 -9.19 63.52 9.77
CA PRO A 449 -10.24 62.61 10.21
C PRO A 449 -11.27 62.44 9.08
N THR A 450 -11.32 61.25 8.52
CA THR A 450 -12.29 60.83 7.49
C THR A 450 -13.25 59.81 8.10
N GLU A 451 -14.55 60.03 7.90
CA GLU A 451 -15.60 59.08 8.29
C GLU A 451 -15.86 58.10 7.15
N LEU A 452 -15.87 56.80 7.46
CA LEU A 452 -16.12 55.75 6.48
C LEU A 452 -17.64 55.59 6.30
N ILE A 453 -18.19 56.09 5.20
CA ILE A 453 -19.64 56.09 4.96
C ILE A 453 -20.14 54.69 4.57
N THR A 454 -19.41 54.02 3.67
CA THR A 454 -19.70 52.64 3.24
C THR A 454 -18.42 52.01 2.71
N TRP A 455 -18.23 50.73 3.00
CA TRP A 455 -17.19 49.94 2.36
C TRP A 455 -17.77 48.64 1.82
N ARG A 456 -17.22 48.16 0.71
CA ARG A 456 -17.54 46.86 0.14
C ARG A 456 -16.23 46.21 -0.30
N VAL A 457 -15.85 45.13 0.35
CA VAL A 457 -14.74 44.30 -0.11
C VAL A 457 -15.26 43.35 -1.18
N THR A 458 -14.84 43.58 -2.42
CA THR A 458 -15.00 42.64 -3.54
C THR A 458 -13.62 42.19 -3.98
N ASN A 459 -13.36 40.89 -3.97
CA ASN A 459 -12.09 40.25 -4.36
C ASN A 459 -10.91 40.62 -3.45
N PHE A 460 -10.57 39.70 -2.56
CA PHE A 460 -9.44 39.84 -1.66
C PHE A 460 -8.32 38.91 -2.10
N ALA A 461 -7.12 39.45 -2.33
CA ALA A 461 -5.92 38.65 -2.46
C ALA A 461 -5.27 38.56 -1.08
N TYR A 462 -4.95 37.34 -0.65
CA TYR A 462 -4.25 37.12 0.61
C TYR A 462 -3.08 36.17 0.41
N GLN A 463 -2.05 36.35 1.22
CA GLN A 463 -0.96 35.40 1.34
C GLN A 463 -0.95 34.85 2.76
N THR A 464 -1.31 33.57 2.91
CA THR A 464 -1.20 32.86 4.19
C THR A 464 0.26 32.52 4.48
N ASP A 465 0.84 33.07 5.55
CA ASP A 465 2.05 32.51 6.14
C ASP A 465 1.66 31.58 7.29
N THR A 466 1.39 30.31 6.94
CA THR A 466 0.99 29.27 7.91
C THR A 466 2.03 28.98 8.97
N SER A 467 3.28 29.45 8.81
CA SER A 467 4.34 29.31 9.81
C SER A 467 4.28 30.37 10.92
N LYS A 468 3.53 31.47 10.69
CA LYS A 468 3.47 32.64 11.60
C LYS A 468 2.07 32.99 12.09
N GLY A 469 1.02 32.39 11.52
CA GLY A 469 -0.37 32.70 11.89
C GLY A 469 -0.83 34.09 11.46
N THR A 470 -0.18 34.70 10.47
CA THR A 470 -0.50 36.03 9.95
C THR A 470 -1.05 35.95 8.53
N LEU A 471 -2.05 36.80 8.23
CA LEU A 471 -2.61 36.97 6.90
C LEU A 471 -2.25 38.36 6.40
N VAL A 472 -1.55 38.41 5.27
CA VAL A 472 -1.33 39.68 4.56
C VAL A 472 -2.51 39.91 3.64
N VAL A 473 -3.07 41.10 3.76
CA VAL A 473 -4.32 41.52 3.13
C VAL A 473 -4.01 42.59 2.10
N ASP A 474 -4.28 42.30 0.82
CA ASP A 474 -4.20 43.31 -0.25
C ASP A 474 -5.63 43.73 -0.63
N ALA A 475 -6.02 44.95 -0.26
CA ALA A 475 -7.31 45.53 -0.63
C ALA A 475 -7.15 46.41 -1.87
N VAL A 476 -7.90 46.11 -2.93
CA VAL A 476 -7.98 46.94 -4.15
C VAL A 476 -9.24 47.78 -4.07
N PHE A 477 -9.08 49.10 -4.12
CA PHE A 477 -10.18 50.04 -4.18
C PHE A 477 -10.57 50.29 -5.63
N ALA A 478 -11.87 50.18 -5.92
CA ALA A 478 -12.46 50.81 -7.09
C ALA A 478 -13.04 52.14 -6.63
N GLU A 479 -12.62 53.25 -7.24
CA GLU A 479 -13.27 54.55 -7.07
C GLU A 479 -14.63 54.59 -7.76
#